data_AF-A0AAU9IZG2-F1
#
_entry.id   AF-A0AAU9IZG2-F1
#
_cell.length_a   1.000
_cell.length_b   1.000
_cell.length_c   1.000
_cell.angle_alpha   90.00
_cell.angle_beta   90.00
_cell.angle_gamma   90.00
#
_symmetry.space_group_name_H-M   'P 1'
#
loop_
_entity.id
_entity.type
_entity.pdbx_description
1 polymer ?
#
loop_
_entity_poly.entity_id
_entity_poly.type
_entity_poly.pdbx_seq_one_letter_code
_entity_poly.pdbx_strand_id
1 'polypeptide(L)'
;MDEEYFYKEKTELAPDAQRDADHVCDNLRMKFIEDWALNKNLDTYKTDAERDWAYIVKREYRFAVVLRSFFDGMFVGNLLQLAVSFNRKRLVFYPLFLTWPVVYYWQIGKRFNQHNRRFFEMLNVGTEFELGAERNRVLEECNRIARRADF
;
A
#
# COMPACT_ATOMS: atom_id res chain seq x y z
N MET A 1 10.73 -5.35 16.93
CA MET A 1 11.38 -4.23 16.20
C MET A 1 12.51 -4.90 15.47
N ASP A 2 12.18 -5.32 14.26
CA ASP A 2 12.74 -6.51 13.66
C ASP A 2 13.96 -6.13 12.81
N GLU A 3 15.02 -6.93 12.88
CA GLU A 3 16.32 -6.68 12.24
C GLU A 3 16.26 -6.59 10.70
N GLU A 4 15.09 -6.85 10.10
CA GLU A 4 14.76 -6.71 8.69
C GLU A 4 14.91 -5.27 8.15
N TYR A 5 14.90 -4.25 9.03
CA TYR A 5 15.06 -2.85 8.65
C TYR A 5 16.51 -2.41 8.34
N PHE A 6 17.53 -3.25 8.60
CA PHE A 6 18.93 -2.87 8.46
C PHE A 6 19.71 -3.60 7.36
N TYR A 7 19.04 -4.32 6.45
CA TYR A 7 19.71 -4.81 5.24
C TYR A 7 20.00 -3.63 4.30
N LYS A 8 21.23 -3.11 4.33
CA LYS A 8 21.74 -2.20 3.29
C LYS A 8 22.14 -3.04 2.09
N GLU A 9 21.17 -3.27 1.22
CA GLU A 9 21.38 -3.92 -0.08
C GLU A 9 22.48 -3.18 -0.85
N LYS A 10 23.40 -3.92 -1.47
CA LYS A 10 24.49 -3.31 -2.26
C LYS A 10 23.88 -2.71 -3.53
N THR A 11 23.91 -1.39 -3.62
CA THR A 11 23.33 -0.64 -4.74
C THR A 11 24.43 -0.26 -5.72
N GLU A 12 24.26 -0.57 -7.00
CA GLU A 12 25.21 -0.10 -8.03
C GLU A 12 24.96 1.37 -8.43
N LEU A 13 23.76 1.88 -8.16
CA LEU A 13 23.34 3.23 -8.51
C LEU A 13 23.73 4.25 -7.44
N ALA A 14 23.92 5.50 -7.87
CA ALA A 14 24.07 6.65 -6.98
C ALA A 14 22.81 6.83 -6.11
N PRO A 15 22.92 7.40 -4.89
CA PRO A 15 21.81 7.48 -3.95
C PRO A 15 20.54 8.16 -4.48
N ASP A 16 20.69 9.22 -5.28
CA ASP A 16 19.54 9.94 -5.84
C ASP A 16 18.86 9.13 -6.96
N ALA A 17 19.64 8.59 -7.89
CA ALA A 17 19.13 7.70 -8.95
C ALA A 17 18.46 6.44 -8.38
N GLN A 18 18.92 5.99 -7.22
CA GLN A 18 18.33 4.85 -6.54
C GLN A 18 16.96 5.18 -5.94
N ARG A 19 16.79 6.37 -5.36
CA ARG A 19 15.47 6.80 -4.85
C ARG A 19 14.45 6.86 -5.98
N ASP A 20 14.86 7.38 -7.14
CA ASP A 20 14.00 7.43 -8.32
C ASP A 20 13.63 6.02 -8.80
N ALA A 21 14.61 5.10 -8.84
CA ALA A 21 14.38 3.70 -9.17
C ALA A 21 13.40 3.03 -8.18
N ASP A 22 13.58 3.23 -6.87
CA ASP A 22 12.72 2.68 -5.83
C ASP A 22 11.28 3.20 -5.97
N HIS A 23 11.11 4.50 -6.27
CA HIS A 23 9.80 5.09 -6.55
C HIS A 23 9.10 4.44 -7.76
N VAL A 24 9.84 4.16 -8.84
CA VAL A 24 9.29 3.48 -10.01
C VAL A 24 8.90 2.04 -9.66
N CYS A 25 9.75 1.31 -8.94
CA CYS A 25 9.48 -0.05 -8.48
C CYS A 25 8.24 -0.11 -7.58
N ASP A 26 8.09 0.84 -6.65
CA ASP A 26 6.92 0.90 -5.78
C ASP A 26 5.63 1.09 -6.57
N ASN A 27 5.64 1.97 -7.58
CA ASN A 27 4.50 2.18 -8.46
C ASN A 27 4.14 0.91 -9.26
N LEU A 28 5.13 0.16 -9.75
CA LEU A 28 4.91 -1.10 -10.46
C LEU A 28 4.24 -2.15 -9.55
N ARG A 29 4.72 -2.29 -8.32
CA ARG A 29 4.13 -3.21 -7.33
C ARG A 29 2.72 -2.80 -6.93
N MET A 30 2.50 -1.51 -6.68
CA MET A 30 1.17 -0.98 -6.35
C MET A 30 0.18 -1.27 -7.47
N LYS A 31 0.58 -1.04 -8.73
CA LYS A 31 -0.25 -1.35 -9.89
C LYS A 31 -0.55 -2.85 -10.00
N PHE A 32 0.45 -3.71 -9.78
CA PHE A 32 0.24 -5.16 -9.73
C PHE A 32 -0.78 -5.56 -8.66
N ILE A 33 -0.66 -5.01 -7.44
CA ILE A 33 -1.61 -5.29 -6.34
C ILE A 33 -3.01 -4.78 -6.68
N GLU A 34 -3.12 -3.59 -7.27
CA GLU A 34 -4.40 -3.04 -7.72
C GLU A 34 -5.07 -3.95 -8.75
N ASP A 35 -4.34 -4.31 -9.81
CA ASP A 35 -4.87 -5.10 -10.91
C ASP A 35 -5.22 -6.52 -10.48
N TRP A 36 -4.35 -7.18 -9.72
CA TRP A 36 -4.51 -8.58 -9.35
C TRP A 36 -5.27 -8.78 -8.05
N ALA A 37 -4.86 -8.16 -6.94
CA ALA A 37 -5.50 -8.44 -5.64
C ALA A 37 -6.77 -7.62 -5.39
N LEU A 38 -6.81 -6.35 -5.81
CA LEU A 38 -7.91 -5.45 -5.44
C LEU A 38 -9.05 -5.48 -6.46
N ASN A 39 -8.75 -5.32 -7.75
CA ASN A 39 -9.72 -5.13 -8.83
C ASN A 39 -10.19 -6.45 -9.45
N LYS A 40 -9.31 -7.47 -9.56
CA LYS A 40 -9.69 -8.78 -10.09
C LYS A 40 -10.75 -9.44 -9.20
N ASN A 41 -11.70 -10.13 -9.82
CA ASN A 41 -12.66 -10.95 -9.08
C ASN A 41 -11.96 -12.24 -8.59
N LEU A 42 -12.14 -12.57 -7.31
CA LEU A 42 -11.50 -13.72 -6.68
C LEU A 42 -11.92 -15.06 -7.33
N ASP A 43 -13.13 -15.12 -7.88
CA ASP A 43 -13.63 -16.33 -8.56
C ASP A 43 -12.95 -16.60 -9.92
N THR A 44 -12.16 -15.65 -10.43
CA THR A 44 -11.45 -15.80 -11.71
C THR A 44 -10.09 -16.47 -11.57
N TYR A 45 -9.60 -16.66 -10.35
CA TYR A 45 -8.37 -17.42 -10.11
C TYR A 45 -8.61 -18.90 -10.38
N LYS A 46 -7.67 -19.53 -11.08
CA LYS A 46 -7.77 -20.94 -11.47
C LYS A 46 -7.56 -21.87 -10.28
N THR A 47 -6.75 -21.45 -9.32
CA THR A 47 -6.34 -22.26 -8.19
C THR A 47 -6.82 -21.68 -6.87
N ASP A 48 -7.15 -22.56 -5.92
CA ASP A 48 -7.61 -22.15 -4.59
C ASP A 48 -6.51 -21.38 -3.83
N ALA A 49 -5.24 -21.76 -4.02
CA ALA A 49 -4.11 -21.08 -3.40
C ALA A 49 -3.98 -19.61 -3.83
N GLU A 50 -4.05 -19.33 -5.13
CA GLU A 50 -4.01 -17.94 -5.64
C GLU A 50 -5.18 -17.11 -5.11
N ARG A 51 -6.37 -17.71 -5.08
CA ARG A 51 -7.58 -17.07 -4.56
C ARG A 51 -7.44 -16.70 -3.09
N ASP A 52 -6.94 -17.63 -2.27
CA ASP A 52 -6.81 -17.44 -0.83
C ASP A 52 -5.78 -16.34 -0.51
N TRP A 53 -4.63 -16.34 -1.18
CA TRP A 53 -3.63 -15.29 -1.00
C TRP A 53 -4.10 -13.93 -1.50
N ALA A 54 -4.74 -13.86 -2.67
CA ALA A 54 -5.35 -12.63 -3.17
C ALA A 54 -6.43 -12.09 -2.20
N TYR A 55 -7.23 -12.98 -1.62
CA TYR A 55 -8.22 -12.63 -0.60
C TYR A 55 -7.56 -12.07 0.67
N ILE A 56 -6.50 -12.71 1.17
CA ILE A 56 -5.75 -12.26 2.34
C ILE A 56 -5.21 -10.84 2.10
N VAL A 57 -4.57 -10.59 0.96
CA VAL A 57 -4.04 -9.26 0.64
C VAL A 57 -5.16 -8.23 0.52
N LYS A 58 -6.26 -8.55 -0.15
CA LYS A 58 -7.43 -7.65 -0.25
C LYS A 58 -8.02 -7.31 1.13
N ARG A 59 -8.05 -8.28 2.04
CA ARG A 59 -8.49 -8.08 3.42
C ARG A 59 -7.52 -7.20 4.20
N GLU A 60 -6.22 -7.49 4.15
CA GLU A 60 -5.19 -6.69 4.82
C GLU A 60 -5.17 -5.25 4.29
N TYR A 61 -5.32 -5.03 2.98
CA TYR A 61 -5.46 -3.70 2.39
C TYR A 61 -6.66 -2.95 2.98
N ARG A 62 -7.83 -3.59 3.09
CA ARG A 62 -9.01 -2.97 3.70
C ARG A 62 -8.76 -2.55 5.14
N PHE A 63 -8.05 -3.34 5.94
CA PHE A 63 -7.77 -3.00 7.33
C PHE A 63 -6.65 -1.97 7.49
N ALA A 64 -5.48 -2.24 6.92
CA ALA A 64 -4.26 -1.44 7.10
C ALA A 64 -4.30 -0.10 6.35
N VAL A 65 -4.97 -0.05 5.19
CA VAL A 65 -5.04 1.16 4.35
C VAL A 65 -6.38 1.85 4.52
N VAL A 66 -7.50 1.18 4.19
CA VAL A 66 -8.81 1.85 4.10
C VAL A 66 -9.36 2.20 5.49
N LEU A 67 -9.52 1.20 6.37
CA LEU A 67 -10.13 1.39 7.68
C LEU A 67 -9.25 2.27 8.56
N ARG A 68 -7.93 2.08 8.51
CA ARG A 68 -7.02 2.93 9.28
C ARG A 68 -7.02 4.38 8.81
N SER A 69 -7.01 4.64 7.49
CA SER A 69 -7.16 6.00 6.94
C SER A 69 -8.49 6.63 7.35
N PHE A 70 -9.57 5.83 7.40
CA PHE A 70 -10.89 6.31 7.83
C PHE A 70 -10.86 6.81 9.27
N PHE A 71 -10.27 6.03 10.19
CA PHE A 71 -10.14 6.43 11.58
C PHE A 71 -9.19 7.60 11.80
N ASP A 72 -8.08 7.66 11.05
CA ASP A 72 -7.17 8.81 11.10
C ASP A 72 -7.91 10.10 10.66
N GLY A 73 -8.71 10.02 9.60
CA GLY A 73 -9.55 11.14 9.15
C GLY A 73 -10.59 11.55 10.18
N MET A 74 -11.26 10.59 10.82
CA MET A 74 -12.22 10.89 11.88
C MET A 74 -11.53 11.52 13.09
N PHE A 75 -10.36 11.03 13.47
CA PHE A 75 -9.60 11.54 14.59
C PHE A 75 -9.17 13.00 14.36
N VAL A 76 -8.52 13.29 13.23
CA VAL A 76 -8.09 14.65 12.89
C VAL A 76 -9.29 15.59 12.73
N GLY A 77 -10.38 15.13 12.11
CA GLY A 77 -11.57 15.94 11.93
C GLY A 77 -12.29 16.25 13.24
N ASN A 78 -12.33 15.30 14.19
CA ASN A 78 -12.86 15.56 15.53
C ASN A 78 -11.98 16.55 16.30
N LEU A 79 -10.65 16.45 16.23
CA LEU A 79 -9.75 17.42 16.86
C LEU A 79 -9.98 18.83 16.31
N LEU A 80 -10.11 18.99 14.99
CA LEU A 80 -10.38 20.29 14.39
C LEU A 80 -11.77 20.80 14.77
N GLN A 81 -12.79 19.93 14.76
CA GLN A 81 -14.14 20.28 15.20
C GLN A 81 -14.13 20.80 16.64
N LEU A 82 -13.41 20.13 17.55
CA LEU A 82 -13.29 20.55 18.94
C LEU A 82 -12.63 21.93 19.05
N ALA A 83 -11.53 22.16 18.33
CA ALA A 83 -10.85 23.45 18.31
C ALA A 83 -11.75 24.59 17.81
N VAL A 84 -12.46 24.37 16.70
CA VAL A 84 -13.38 25.35 16.11
C VAL A 84 -14.58 25.60 17.04
N SER A 85 -15.16 24.55 17.61
CA SER A 85 -16.31 24.66 18.52
C SER A 85 -15.92 25.39 19.80
N PHE A 86 -14.72 25.15 20.32
CA PHE A 86 -14.18 25.85 21.49
C PHE A 86 -13.98 27.34 21.24
N ASN A 87 -13.51 27.72 20.04
CA ASN A 87 -13.31 29.12 19.65
C ASN A 87 -14.64 29.85 19.42
N ARG A 88 -15.59 29.21 18.73
CA ARG A 88 -16.90 29.81 18.40
C ARG A 88 -17.94 29.72 19.53
N LYS A 89 -17.64 29.00 20.62
CA LYS A 89 -18.56 28.71 21.74
C LYS A 89 -19.89 28.09 21.30
N ARG A 90 -19.90 27.41 20.17
CA ARG A 90 -21.05 26.71 19.60
C ARG A 90 -20.56 25.41 18.98
N LEU A 91 -21.39 24.37 19.06
CA LEU A 91 -21.13 23.11 18.39
C LEU A 91 -21.26 23.28 16.87
N VAL A 92 -20.19 23.01 16.14
CA VAL A 92 -20.10 23.21 14.69
C VAL A 92 -19.53 21.96 14.04
N PHE A 93 -20.28 21.31 13.16
CA PHE A 93 -19.90 20.02 12.57
C PHE A 93 -19.23 20.11 11.19
N TYR A 94 -19.34 21.24 10.48
CA TYR A 94 -18.74 21.35 9.14
C TYR A 94 -17.23 21.05 9.09
N PRO A 95 -16.39 21.36 10.11
CA PRO A 95 -14.97 21.03 10.08
C PRO A 95 -14.75 19.53 9.95
N LEU A 96 -15.55 18.70 10.64
CA LEU A 96 -15.46 17.25 10.55
C LEU A 96 -15.80 16.77 9.13
N PHE A 97 -16.92 17.21 8.57
CA PHE A 97 -17.35 16.76 7.24
C PHE A 97 -16.42 17.19 6.11
N LEU A 98 -15.68 18.29 6.27
CA LEU A 98 -14.68 18.71 5.29
C LEU A 98 -13.33 18.04 5.48
N THR A 99 -12.85 17.92 6.72
CA THR A 99 -11.51 17.38 6.98
C THR A 99 -11.44 15.87 6.94
N TRP A 100 -12.49 15.17 7.38
CA TRP A 100 -12.54 13.71 7.33
C TRP A 100 -12.24 13.16 5.92
N PRO A 101 -12.93 13.57 4.84
CA PRO A 101 -12.65 13.02 3.51
C PRO A 101 -11.28 13.45 2.99
N VAL A 102 -10.85 14.70 3.26
CA VAL A 102 -9.54 15.20 2.82
C VAL A 102 -8.41 14.37 3.43
N VAL A 103 -8.44 14.15 4.75
CA VAL A 103 -7.42 13.35 5.44
C VAL A 103 -7.53 11.88 5.03
N TYR A 104 -8.74 11.35 4.87
CA TYR A 104 -8.95 9.97 4.41
C TYR A 104 -8.29 9.69 3.06
N TYR A 105 -8.58 10.49 2.02
CA TYR A 105 -8.01 10.29 0.68
C TYR A 105 -6.50 10.52 0.67
N TRP A 106 -6.00 11.48 1.44
CA TRP A 106 -4.56 11.72 1.56
C TRP A 106 -3.83 10.55 2.23
N GLN A 107 -4.41 9.97 3.28
CA GLN A 107 -3.80 8.85 4.02
C GLN A 107 -3.85 7.53 3.26
N ILE A 108 -4.85 7.30 2.39
CA ILE A 108 -4.93 6.07 1.58
C ILE A 108 -3.67 5.88 0.75
N GLY A 109 -3.29 6.88 -0.06
CA GLY A 109 -2.12 6.76 -0.93
C GLY A 109 -0.83 6.55 -0.14
N LYS A 110 -0.67 7.29 0.96
CA LYS A 110 0.48 7.17 1.86
C LYS A 110 0.57 5.77 2.48
N ARG A 111 -0.53 5.27 3.04
CA ARG A 111 -0.56 3.96 3.72
C ARG A 111 -0.43 2.82 2.73
N PHE A 112 -0.96 2.96 1.52
CA PHE A 112 -0.80 1.94 0.48
C PHE A 112 0.68 1.81 0.09
N ASN A 113 1.37 2.91 -0.18
CA ASN A 113 2.81 2.89 -0.45
C ASN A 113 3.59 2.25 0.72
N GLN A 114 3.29 2.63 1.97
CA GLN A 114 3.94 2.06 3.16
C GLN A 114 3.82 0.53 3.29
N HIS A 115 2.69 -0.05 2.90
CA HIS A 115 2.43 -1.50 3.02
C HIS A 115 2.64 -2.26 1.71
N ASN A 116 3.01 -1.56 0.63
CA ASN A 116 3.14 -2.10 -0.71
C ASN A 116 4.04 -3.34 -0.76
N ARG A 117 5.26 -3.22 -0.20
CA ARG A 117 6.22 -4.34 -0.14
C ARG A 117 5.64 -5.56 0.56
N ARG A 118 5.03 -5.37 1.73
CA ARG A 118 4.39 -6.46 2.50
C ARG A 118 3.28 -7.14 1.70
N PHE A 119 2.44 -6.39 1.00
CA PHE A 119 1.39 -6.96 0.15
C PHE A 119 1.96 -7.72 -1.05
N PHE A 120 3.03 -7.22 -1.65
CA PHE A 120 3.70 -7.86 -2.77
C PHE A 120 4.35 -9.19 -2.37
N GLU A 121 4.97 -9.25 -1.18
CA GLU A 121 5.58 -10.47 -0.63
C GLU A 121 4.54 -11.52 -0.23
N MET A 122 3.37 -11.10 0.28
CA MET A 122 2.26 -12.03 0.56
C MET A 122 1.76 -12.78 -0.67
N LEU A 123 1.94 -12.22 -1.87
CA LEU A 123 1.52 -12.86 -3.13
C LEU A 123 2.62 -13.76 -3.72
N ASN A 124 3.61 -14.17 -2.91
CA ASN A 124 4.62 -15.15 -3.31
C ASN A 124 4.05 -16.58 -3.26
N VAL A 125 3.20 -16.91 -4.23
CA VAL A 125 2.48 -18.21 -4.30
C VAL A 125 3.26 -19.26 -5.11
N GLY A 126 4.28 -18.87 -5.87
CA GLY A 126 5.07 -19.75 -6.76
C GLY A 126 4.86 -19.45 -8.25
N THR A 127 5.88 -19.66 -9.08
CA THR A 127 5.87 -19.38 -10.53
C THR A 127 4.99 -20.32 -11.35
N GLU A 128 4.60 -21.45 -10.76
CA GLU A 128 3.66 -22.40 -11.34
C GLU A 128 2.24 -21.83 -11.43
N PHE A 129 1.94 -20.79 -10.65
CA PHE A 129 0.68 -20.06 -10.64
C PHE A 129 0.75 -18.80 -11.50
N GLU A 130 -0.37 -18.40 -12.10
CA GLU A 130 -0.45 -17.22 -12.97
C GLU A 130 -0.14 -15.94 -12.18
N LEU A 131 -0.69 -15.83 -10.97
CA LEU A 131 -0.44 -14.74 -10.04
C LEU A 131 1.04 -14.62 -9.66
N GLY A 132 1.68 -15.76 -9.35
CA GLY A 132 3.08 -15.79 -8.94
C GLY A 132 4.04 -15.57 -10.11
N ALA A 133 3.70 -16.04 -11.31
CA ALA A 133 4.44 -15.75 -12.53
C ALA A 133 4.45 -14.25 -12.85
N GLU A 134 3.29 -13.58 -12.77
CA GLU A 134 3.22 -12.14 -13.02
C GLU A 134 3.90 -11.33 -11.90
N ARG A 135 3.81 -11.78 -10.63
CA ARG A 135 4.59 -11.22 -9.52
C ARG A 135 6.08 -11.27 -9.82
N ASN A 136 6.59 -12.39 -10.31
CA ASN A 136 8.02 -12.54 -10.63
C ASN A 136 8.44 -11.69 -11.82
N ARG A 137 7.59 -11.53 -12.83
CA ARG A 137 7.84 -10.59 -13.94
C ARG A 137 8.01 -9.15 -13.43
N VAL A 138 7.15 -8.71 -12.51
CA VAL A 138 7.26 -7.39 -11.88
C VAL A 138 8.54 -7.28 -11.06
N LEU A 139 8.91 -8.35 -10.34
CA LEU A 139 10.16 -8.38 -9.58
C LEU A 139 11.40 -8.27 -10.49
N GLU A 140 11.44 -9.01 -11.59
CA GLU A 140 12.53 -8.94 -12.58
C GLU A 140 12.65 -7.54 -13.17
N GLU A 141 11.52 -6.88 -13.47
CA GLU A 141 11.51 -5.51 -13.94
C GLU A 141 12.02 -4.53 -12.89
N CYS A 142 11.62 -4.70 -11.62
CA CYS A 142 12.14 -3.91 -10.51
C CYS A 142 13.65 -4.11 -10.33
N ASN A 143 14.13 -5.35 -10.39
CA ASN A 143 15.55 -5.70 -10.31
C ASN A 143 16.35 -5.06 -11.45
N ARG A 144 15.80 -5.04 -12.67
CA ARG A 144 16.40 -4.36 -13.83
C ARG A 144 16.49 -2.84 -13.64
N ILE A 145 15.45 -2.22 -13.08
CA ILE A 145 15.40 -0.76 -12.87
C ILE A 145 16.34 -0.35 -11.73
N ALA A 146 16.30 -1.07 -10.61
CA ALA A 146 17.12 -0.79 -9.43
C ALA A 146 18.57 -1.28 -9.55
N ARG A 147 18.87 -2.16 -10.53
CA ARG A 147 20.16 -2.85 -10.69
C ARG A 147 20.59 -3.58 -9.42
N ARG A 148 19.67 -4.37 -8.84
CA ARG A 148 19.91 -5.18 -7.64
C ARG A 148 19.34 -6.58 -7.83
N ALA A 149 19.95 -7.55 -7.16
CA ALA A 149 19.48 -8.94 -7.14
C ALA A 149 18.63 -9.16 -5.88
N ASP A 150 17.41 -9.69 -6.08
CA ASP A 150 16.43 -10.07 -5.06
C ASP A 150 15.91 -8.94 -4.15
N PHE A 151 15.03 -8.13 -4.72
CA PHE A 151 14.13 -7.24 -3.97
C PHE A 151 12.96 -7.96 -3.27
#